data_AF-N6YC41-F1
#
_entry.id   AF-N6YC41-F1
#
_cell.length_a   1.000
_cell.length_b   1.000
_cell.length_c   1.000
_cell.angle_alpha   90.00
_cell.angle_beta   90.00
_cell.angle_gamma   90.00
#
_symmetry.space_group_name_H-M   'P 1'
#
loop_
_entity.id
_entity.type
_entity.pdbx_description
1 polymer ?
#
loop_
_entity_poly.entity_id
_entity_poly.type
_entity_poly.pdbx_seq_one_letter_code
_entity_poly.pdbx_strand_id
1 'polypeptide(L)'
;MGILLDIAIWRQGRQIDREVVINRPDGIQTHVWGLGDEVGVIEKKQGGAFLRFRVEEGKPFGRVVGVIKRQIKRQANQGVKQ
;
A
#
# COMPACT_ATOMS: atom_id res chain seq x y z
N MET A 1 -14.03 13.59 2.63
CA MET A 1 -14.16 12.19 3.09
C MET A 1 -12.77 11.72 3.50
N GLY A 2 -12.59 11.06 4.66
CA GLY A 2 -11.26 10.74 5.20
C GLY A 2 -10.76 9.36 4.79
N ILE A 3 -9.43 9.16 4.71
CA ILE A 3 -8.79 7.91 4.26
C ILE A 3 -9.33 6.66 5.00
N LEU A 4 -9.59 6.77 6.30
CA LEU A 4 -10.18 5.67 7.08
C LEU A 4 -11.57 5.26 6.57
N LEU A 5 -12.40 6.24 6.19
CA LEU A 5 -13.72 6.00 5.63
C LEU A 5 -13.62 5.42 4.22
N ASP A 6 -12.67 5.90 3.41
CA ASP A 6 -12.45 5.37 2.06
C ASP A 6 -12.01 3.89 2.13
N ILE A 7 -11.13 3.53 3.07
CA ILE A 7 -10.72 2.13 3.31
C ILE A 7 -11.92 1.29 3.80
N ALA A 8 -12.75 1.83 4.70
CA ALA A 8 -13.92 1.12 5.21
C ALA A 8 -14.96 0.86 4.10
N ILE A 9 -15.22 1.85 3.25
CA ILE A 9 -16.13 1.76 2.10
C ILE A 9 -15.56 0.87 1.01
N TRP A 10 -14.25 0.83 0.82
CA TRP A 10 -13.67 -0.12 -0.12
C TRP A 10 -13.78 -1.54 0.42
N ARG A 11 -13.41 -1.78 1.68
CA ARG A 11 -13.48 -3.12 2.26
C ARG A 11 -14.92 -3.63 2.39
N GLN A 12 -15.88 -2.80 2.78
CA GLN A 12 -17.29 -3.20 3.04
C GLN A 12 -17.44 -4.48 3.87
N GLY A 13 -16.55 -4.71 4.84
CA GLY A 13 -16.56 -5.93 5.65
C GLY A 13 -16.07 -7.19 4.92
N ARG A 14 -15.71 -7.11 3.63
CA ARG A 14 -15.05 -8.19 2.88
C ARG A 14 -13.73 -8.58 3.57
N GLN A 15 -13.41 -9.88 3.58
CA GLN A 15 -12.17 -10.36 4.18
C GLN A 15 -10.99 -10.04 3.26
N ILE A 16 -9.83 -9.77 3.87
CA ILE A 16 -8.58 -9.54 3.14
C ILE A 16 -8.01 -10.92 2.84
N ASP A 17 -7.98 -11.31 1.57
CA ASP A 17 -7.51 -12.65 1.16
C ASP A 17 -5.98 -12.74 1.23
N ARG A 18 -5.30 -11.61 0.99
CA ARG A 18 -3.83 -11.51 0.96
C ARG A 18 -3.39 -10.19 1.56
N GLU A 19 -2.38 -10.23 2.42
CA GLU A 19 -1.77 -9.03 2.98
C GLU A 19 -0.25 -9.09 2.88
N VAL A 20 0.36 -7.95 2.53
CA VAL A 20 1.79 -7.71 2.65
C VAL A 20 2.01 -6.32 3.24
N VAL A 21 2.94 -6.21 4.18
CA VAL A 21 3.42 -4.94 4.70
C VAL A 21 4.84 -4.71 4.20
N ILE A 22 5.09 -3.55 3.62
CA ILE A 22 6.41 -3.14 3.13
C ILE A 22 6.85 -1.93 3.94
N ASN A 23 7.89 -2.10 4.75
CA ASN A 23 8.50 -1.02 5.51
C ASN A 23 9.43 -0.21 4.61
N ARG A 24 9.23 1.10 4.56
CA ARG A 24 10.09 2.05 3.84
C ARG A 24 11.12 2.63 4.80
N PRO A 25 12.33 2.99 4.31
CA PRO A 25 13.39 3.56 5.14
C PRO A 25 13.03 4.91 5.77
N ASP A 26 12.07 5.64 5.20
CA ASP A 26 11.58 6.96 5.63
C ASP A 26 10.54 6.87 6.77
N GLY A 27 10.36 5.70 7.38
CA GLY A 27 9.38 5.49 8.47
C GLY A 27 7.93 5.35 7.99
N ILE A 28 7.70 5.25 6.68
CA ILE A 28 6.38 4.94 6.11
C ILE A 28 6.22 3.41 5.97
N GLN A 29 5.02 2.91 6.23
CA GLN A 29 4.59 1.55 5.93
C GLN A 29 3.61 1.57 4.77
N THR A 30 3.84 0.69 3.80
CA THR A 30 2.88 0.42 2.72
C THR A 30 2.25 -0.96 2.95
N HIS A 31 0.99 -0.97 3.38
CA HIS A 31 0.16 -2.17 3.42
C HIS A 31 -0.45 -2.39 2.03
N VAL A 32 -0.36 -3.62 1.55
CA VAL A 32 -0.96 -4.07 0.30
C VAL A 32 -1.94 -5.16 0.66
N TRP A 33 -3.22 -4.89 0.45
CA TRP A 33 -4.33 -5.79 0.73
C TRP A 33 -4.95 -6.26 -0.57
N GLY A 34 -5.02 -7.58 -0.76
CA GLY A 34 -5.74 -8.21 -1.85
C GLY A 34 -7.15 -8.56 -1.39
N LEU A 35 -8.12 -8.26 -2.25
CA LEU A 35 -9.52 -8.48 -1.98
C LEU A 35 -10.23 -8.87 -3.28
N GLY A 36 -10.41 -10.17 -3.49
CA GLY A 36 -10.84 -10.71 -4.78
C GLY A 36 -9.89 -10.32 -5.92
N ASP A 37 -10.41 -9.56 -6.89
CA ASP A 37 -9.72 -9.01 -8.05
C ASP A 37 -9.16 -7.60 -7.84
N GLU A 38 -9.40 -7.00 -6.67
CA GLU A 38 -8.93 -5.68 -6.30
C GLU A 38 -7.70 -5.75 -5.38
N VAL A 39 -6.86 -4.72 -5.47
CA VAL A 39 -5.71 -4.57 -4.58
C VAL A 39 -5.68 -3.17 -3.97
N GLY A 40 -5.95 -3.08 -2.68
CA GLY A 40 -5.81 -1.86 -1.90
C GLY A 40 -4.36 -1.61 -1.50
N VAL A 41 -3.87 -0.40 -1.73
CA VAL A 41 -2.54 0.05 -1.32
C VAL A 41 -2.70 1.20 -0.35
N ILE A 42 -2.25 0.98 0.88
CA ILE A 42 -2.40 1.90 2.00
C ILE A 42 -1.02 2.31 2.47
N GLU A 43 -0.74 3.60 2.49
CA GLU A 43 0.48 4.17 3.07
C GLU A 43 0.15 4.83 4.40
N LYS A 44 0.91 4.54 5.45
CA LYS A 44 0.76 5.13 6.79
C LYS A 44 2.12 5.36 7.44
N LYS A 45 2.21 6.27 8.40
CA LYS A 45 3.40 6.35 9.28
C LYS A 45 3.43 5.14 10.22
N GLN A 46 4.61 4.62 10.52
CA GLN A 46 4.78 3.59 11.55
C GLN A 46 4.17 4.07 12.88
N GLY A 47 3.23 3.31 13.43
CA GLY A 47 2.50 3.68 14.66
C GLY A 47 1.63 4.95 14.57
N GLY A 48 1.40 5.48 13.37
CA GLY A 48 0.78 6.79 13.19
C GLY A 48 -0.32 6.84 12.12
N ALA A 49 -0.57 8.05 11.63
CA ALA A 49 -1.68 8.35 10.73
C ALA A 49 -1.55 7.68 9.35
N PHE A 50 -2.72 7.41 8.75
CA PHE A 50 -2.84 7.03 7.35
C PHE A 50 -2.54 8.23 6.45
N LEU A 51 -1.66 8.03 5.48
CA LEU A 51 -1.16 9.06 4.57
C LEU A 51 -1.85 9.01 3.22
N ARG A 52 -2.07 7.79 2.69
CA ARG A 52 -2.65 7.60 1.37
C ARG A 52 -3.36 6.26 1.28
N PHE A 53 -4.44 6.23 0.52
CA PHE A 53 -5.09 5.00 0.10
C PHE A 53 -5.37 5.07 -1.40
N ARG A 54 -5.18 3.96 -2.10
CA ARG A 54 -5.57 3.79 -3.51
C ARG A 54 -5.94 2.35 -3.78
N VAL A 55 -6.79 2.14 -4.78
CA VAL A 55 -7.22 0.81 -5.22
C VAL A 55 -6.69 0.57 -6.62
N GLU A 56 -6.18 -0.63 -6.84
CA GLU A 56 -5.65 -1.09 -8.12
C GLU A 56 -6.55 -2.23 -8.61
N GLU A 57 -7.56 -1.89 -9.42
CA GLU A 57 -8.50 -2.85 -10.01
C GLU A 57 -7.85 -3.62 -11.17
N GLY A 58 -8.17 -4.92 -11.28
CA GLY A 58 -7.72 -5.78 -12.39
C GLY A 58 -6.22 -6.03 -12.44
N LYS A 59 -5.46 -5.59 -11.43
CA LYS A 59 -4.01 -5.83 -11.34
C LYS A 59 -3.72 -6.99 -10.39
N PRO A 60 -2.94 -8.00 -10.82
CA PRO A 60 -2.55 -9.09 -9.94
C PRO A 60 -1.80 -8.57 -8.70
N PHE A 61 -2.17 -9.09 -7.53
CA PHE A 61 -1.55 -8.73 -6.25
C PHE A 61 -0.01 -8.74 -6.29
N GLY A 62 0.59 -9.80 -6.82
CA GLY A 62 2.05 -9.91 -6.94
C GLY A 62 2.69 -8.84 -7.83
N ARG A 63 1.96 -8.39 -8.87
CA ARG A 63 2.41 -7.30 -9.74
C ARG A 63 2.41 -5.97 -9.00
N VAL A 64 1.36 -5.68 -8.23
CA VAL A 64 1.26 -4.45 -7.41
C VAL A 64 2.36 -4.41 -6.36
N VAL A 65 2.54 -5.50 -5.60
CA VAL A 65 3.64 -5.65 -4.62
C VAL A 65 5.00 -5.45 -5.29
N GLY A 66 5.22 -6.06 -6.46
CA GLY A 66 6.47 -5.92 -7.20
C GLY A 66 6.75 -4.49 -7.67
N VAL A 67 5.72 -3.76 -8.11
CA VAL A 67 5.84 -2.33 -8.48
C VAL A 67 6.22 -1.49 -7.26
N ILE A 68 5.54 -1.67 -6.13
CA ILE A 68 5.81 -0.91 -4.89
C ILE A 68 7.22 -1.16 -4.39
N LYS A 69 7.66 -2.43 -4.31
CA LYS A 69 9.04 -2.77 -3.92
C LYS A 69 10.09 -2.10 -4.82
N ARG A 70 9.85 -2.07 -6.14
CA ARG A 70 10.74 -1.40 -7.09
C ARG A 70 10.75 0.12 -6.91
N GLN A 71 9.61 0.75 -6.65
CA GLN A 71 9.54 2.18 -6.38
C GLN A 71 10.34 2.56 -5.14
N ILE A 72 10.19 1.80 -4.05
CA ILE A 72 10.94 2.02 -2.80
C ILE A 72 12.44 1.84 -3.03
N LYS A 73 12.85 0.77 -3.72
CA LYS A 73 14.27 0.54 -4.05
C LYS A 73 14.86 1.68 -4.89
N ARG A 74 14.10 2.20 -5.87
CA ARG A 74 14.54 3.34 -6.70
C ARG A 74 14.71 4.62 -5.87
N GLN A 75 13.78 4.91 -4.97
CA GLN A 75 13.88 6.08 -4.08
C GLN A 75 15.09 5.98 -3.16
N ALA A 76 15.32 4.80 -2.56
CA ALA A 76 16.51 4.57 -1.75
C ALA A 76 17.81 4.83 -2.54
N ASN A 77 17.88 4.40 -3.80
CA ASN A 77 19.05 4.61 -4.65
C ASN A 77 19.20 6.06 -5.16
N GLN A 78 18.11 6.83 -5.29
CA GLN A 78 18.17 8.24 -5.68
C GLN A 78 18.64 9.14 -4.52
N GLY A 79 18.38 8.76 -3.27
CA GLY A 79 18.90 9.47 -2.08
C GLY A 79 20.41 9.34 -1.84
N VAL A 80 21.12 8.47 -2.58
CA VAL A 80 22.56 8.21 -2.42
C VAL A 80 23.43 9.08 -3.35
N LYS A 81 22.84 9.82 -4.29
CA LYS A 81 23.58 10.65 -5.28
C LYS A 81 23.53 12.16 -5.00
N GLN A 82 23.28 12.58 -3.76
CA GLN A 82 23.47 13.97 -3.33
C GLN A 82 24.74 14.11 -2.51
#